data_AF-A0A942RZG4-F1
#
_entry.id   AF-A0A942RZG4-F1
#
_cell.length_a   1.000
_cell.length_b   1.000
_cell.length_c   1.000
_cell.angle_alpha   90.00
_cell.angle_beta   90.00
_cell.angle_gamma   90.00
#
_symmetry.space_group_name_H-M   'P 1'
#
loop_
_entity.id
_entity.type
_entity.pdbx_description
1 polymer ?
#
loop_
_entity_poly.entity_id
_entity_poly.type
_entity_poly.pdbx_seq_one_letter_code
_entity_poly.pdbx_strand_id
1 'polypeptide(L)'
;MEQKILGLGFSFEEFYQLRRISMTLHRWYELECGIDSGFIERDEKTNKPYWVSHSGYRSIIADRETGALRRLKKIMANHAPLTAYLQTDPRGCALWILRPGDVPEGKRADAYYTNGVCVY
;
A
#
# COMPACT_ATOMS: atom_id res chain seq x y z
N MET A 1 13.03 10.99 5.35
CA MET A 1 11.73 10.54 4.82
C MET A 1 10.60 11.25 5.54
N GLU A 2 10.49 11.14 6.86
CA GLU A 2 9.56 11.93 7.69
C GLU A 2 9.50 13.42 7.31
N GLN A 3 10.65 14.11 7.32
CA GLN A 3 10.73 15.53 6.95
C GLN A 3 10.23 15.82 5.52
N LYS A 4 10.34 14.86 4.59
CA LYS A 4 9.79 15.03 3.23
C LYS A 4 8.27 14.94 3.25
N ILE A 5 7.70 13.99 4.00
CA ILE A 5 6.24 13.85 4.15
C ILE A 5 5.65 15.05 4.89
N LEU A 6 6.28 15.51 5.98
CA LEU A 6 5.84 16.73 6.68
C LEU A 6 5.94 17.97 5.77
N GLY A 7 7.01 18.08 4.97
CA GLY A 7 7.18 19.14 3.99
C GLY A 7 6.15 19.12 2.85
N LEU A 8 5.42 18.02 2.68
CA LEU A 8 4.29 17.92 1.75
C LEU A 8 2.95 18.36 2.36
N GLY A 9 2.94 18.81 3.63
CA GLY A 9 1.76 19.31 4.31
C GLY A 9 1.05 18.29 5.20
N PHE A 10 1.57 17.06 5.32
CA PHE A 10 1.05 16.09 6.26
C PHE A 10 1.42 16.46 7.69
N SER A 11 0.49 16.24 8.62
CA SER A 11 0.78 16.30 10.05
C SER A 11 1.66 15.12 10.50
N PHE A 12 2.26 15.26 11.68
CA PHE A 12 3.02 14.19 12.31
C PHE A 12 2.18 12.95 12.61
N GLU A 13 0.91 13.16 12.98
CA GLU A 13 -0.03 12.05 13.20
C GLU A 13 -0.32 11.30 11.89
N GLU A 14 -0.61 12.03 10.81
CA GLU A 14 -0.84 11.43 9.49
C GLU A 14 0.40 10.71 8.97
N PHE A 15 1.60 11.25 9.17
CA PHE A 15 2.84 10.57 8.84
C PHE A 15 2.93 9.18 9.51
N TYR A 16 2.66 9.08 10.81
CA TYR A 16 2.65 7.78 11.49
C TYR A 16 1.52 6.86 11.03
N GLN A 17 0.37 7.41 10.64
CA GLN A 17 -0.71 6.60 10.06
C GLN A 17 -0.29 6.06 8.69
N LEU A 18 0.28 6.88 7.81
CA LEU A 18 0.81 6.49 6.50
C LEU A 18 1.91 5.44 6.62
N ARG A 19 2.82 5.61 7.58
CA ARG A 19 3.86 4.61 7.90
C ARG A 19 3.25 3.26 8.26
N ARG A 20 2.29 3.24 9.19
CA ARG A 20 1.59 2.00 9.59
C ARG A 20 0.82 1.37 8.44
N ILE A 21 0.20 2.19 7.58
CA ILE A 21 -0.48 1.74 6.37
C ILE A 21 0.54 1.08 5.42
N SER A 22 1.66 1.75 5.14
CA SER A 22 2.70 1.22 4.24
C SER A 22 3.22 -0.14 4.71
N MET A 23 3.56 -0.27 6.00
CA MET A 23 4.02 -1.54 6.58
C MET A 23 2.95 -2.63 6.51
N THR A 24 1.67 -2.27 6.72
CA THR A 24 0.55 -3.22 6.62
C THR A 24 0.38 -3.73 5.20
N LEU A 25 0.41 -2.83 4.22
CA LEU A 25 0.24 -3.17 2.80
C LEU A 25 1.45 -3.95 2.28
N HIS A 26 2.66 -3.55 2.63
CA HIS A 26 3.87 -4.29 2.30
C HIS A 26 3.78 -5.75 2.76
N ARG A 27 3.45 -5.97 4.03
CA ARG A 27 3.29 -7.34 4.55
C ARG A 27 2.14 -8.07 3.87
N TRP A 28 1.05 -7.38 3.55
CA TRP A 28 -0.07 -7.99 2.83
C TRP A 28 0.38 -8.48 1.45
N TYR A 29 1.04 -7.63 0.66
CA TYR A 29 1.52 -7.96 -0.69
C TYR A 29 2.59 -9.04 -0.68
N GLU A 30 3.48 -9.05 0.32
CA GLU A 30 4.42 -10.15 0.53
C GLU A 30 3.70 -11.48 0.73
N LEU A 31 2.64 -11.49 1.56
CA LEU A 31 1.85 -12.69 1.79
C LEU A 31 1.01 -13.09 0.58
N GLU A 32 0.55 -12.17 -0.26
CA GLU A 32 -0.11 -12.50 -1.54
C GLU A 32 0.86 -13.14 -2.54
N CYS A 33 2.12 -12.69 -2.60
CA CYS A 33 3.17 -13.39 -3.37
C CYS A 33 3.54 -14.76 -2.78
N GLY A 34 3.34 -14.91 -1.47
CA GLY A 34 3.63 -16.14 -0.75
C GLY A 34 4.98 -16.13 -0.04
N ILE A 35 5.02 -16.89 1.04
CA ILE A 35 6.20 -17.17 1.86
C ILE A 35 6.27 -18.69 2.09
N ASP A 36 7.37 -19.20 2.65
CA ASP A 36 7.60 -20.64 2.84
C ASP A 36 6.44 -21.43 3.48
N SER A 37 5.57 -20.79 4.26
CA SER A 37 4.43 -21.43 4.92
C SER A 37 3.10 -21.34 4.16
N GLY A 38 2.98 -20.50 3.14
CA GLY A 38 1.75 -20.32 2.38
C GLY A 38 1.60 -18.91 1.79
N PHE A 39 0.38 -18.61 1.34
CA PHE A 39 0.04 -17.34 0.69
C PHE A 39 -1.38 -16.88 1.01
N ILE A 40 -1.67 -15.61 0.72
CA ILE A 40 -3.03 -15.06 0.74
C ILE A 40 -3.67 -15.25 -0.63
N GLU A 41 -4.91 -15.74 -0.61
CA GLU A 41 -5.79 -15.81 -1.78
C GLU A 41 -7.10 -15.09 -1.47
N ARG A 42 -7.70 -14.44 -2.46
CA ARG A 42 -9.06 -13.89 -2.35
C ARG A 42 -10.05 -14.76 -3.12
N ASP A 43 -11.18 -15.05 -2.48
CA ASP A 43 -12.29 -15.74 -3.13
C ASP A 43 -12.91 -14.86 -4.22
N GLU A 44 -13.00 -15.37 -5.46
CA GLU A 44 -13.44 -14.58 -6.62
C GLU A 44 -14.87 -14.02 -6.49
N LYS A 45 -15.76 -14.72 -5.77
CA LYS A 45 -17.18 -14.33 -5.64
C LYS A 45 -17.42 -13.35 -4.49
N THR A 46 -16.76 -13.58 -3.36
CA THR A 46 -17.00 -12.86 -2.11
C THR A 46 -15.91 -11.85 -1.78
N ASN A 47 -14.78 -11.89 -2.48
CA ASN A 47 -13.57 -11.11 -2.23
C ASN A 47 -12.96 -11.31 -0.83
N LYS A 48 -13.40 -12.33 -0.08
CA LYS A 48 -12.90 -12.63 1.26
C LYS A 48 -11.48 -13.20 1.16
N PRO A 49 -10.53 -12.73 2.00
CA PRO A 49 -9.19 -13.25 2.01
C PRO A 49 -9.09 -14.53 2.85
N TYR A 50 -8.27 -15.44 2.35
CA TYR A 50 -7.92 -16.71 2.98
C TYR A 50 -6.41 -16.83 3.05
N TRP A 51 -5.93 -17.44 4.14
CA TRP A 51 -4.61 -18.03 4.17
C TRP A 51 -4.68 -19.44 3.56
N VAL A 52 -3.80 -19.72 2.62
CA VAL A 52 -3.63 -21.04 1.99
C VAL A 52 -2.22 -21.50 2.31
N SER A 53 -2.11 -22.52 3.16
CA SER A 53 -0.82 -23.14 3.47
C SER A 53 -0.33 -24.04 2.32
N HIS A 54 0.98 -24.26 2.24
CA HIS A 54 1.56 -25.18 1.25
C HIS A 54 1.12 -26.65 1.40
N SER A 55 0.62 -27.04 2.58
CA SER A 55 0.01 -28.36 2.80
C SER A 55 -1.45 -28.45 2.35
N GLY A 56 -2.03 -27.36 1.83
CA GLY A 56 -3.39 -27.29 1.31
C GLY A 56 -4.46 -26.88 2.33
N TYR A 57 -4.10 -26.59 3.58
CA TYR A 57 -5.05 -26.04 4.56
C TYR A 57 -5.42 -24.60 4.21
N ARG A 58 -6.73 -24.30 4.20
CA ARG A 58 -7.30 -22.98 3.87
C ARG A 58 -8.14 -22.45 5.02
N SER A 59 -7.87 -21.22 5.47
CA SER A 59 -8.63 -20.57 6.55
C SER A 59 -8.89 -19.10 6.28
N ILE A 60 -10.07 -18.61 6.69
CA ILE A 60 -10.42 -17.19 6.57
C ILE A 60 -9.47 -16.35 7.44
N ILE A 61 -9.02 -15.21 6.92
CA ILE A 61 -8.22 -14.23 7.65
C ILE A 61 -8.88 -12.86 7.65
N ALA A 62 -8.38 -11.96 8.50
CA ALA A 62 -8.82 -10.57 8.50
C ALA A 62 -8.32 -9.83 7.24
N ASP A 63 -9.21 -9.07 6.58
CA ASP A 63 -8.85 -8.23 5.44
C ASP A 63 -8.09 -6.96 5.90
N ARG A 64 -6.76 -7.05 5.93
CA ARG A 64 -5.90 -5.93 6.36
C ARG A 64 -5.67 -4.93 5.24
N GLU A 65 -5.74 -5.36 3.98
CA GLU A 65 -5.60 -4.47 2.82
C GLU A 65 -6.77 -3.49 2.72
N THR A 66 -8.02 -3.98 2.65
CA THR A 66 -9.19 -3.11 2.49
C THR A 66 -9.28 -2.06 3.61
N GLY A 67 -8.93 -2.47 4.83
CA GLY A 67 -8.86 -1.55 5.97
C GLY A 67 -7.76 -0.48 5.83
N ALA A 68 -6.57 -0.87 5.36
CA ALA A 68 -5.46 0.05 5.13
C ALA A 68 -5.75 1.01 3.97
N LEU A 69 -6.27 0.51 2.85
CA LEU A 69 -6.71 1.31 1.70
C LEU A 69 -7.76 2.35 2.08
N ARG A 70 -8.74 1.97 2.91
CA ARG A 70 -9.78 2.89 3.39
C ARG A 70 -9.20 4.04 4.22
N ARG A 71 -8.26 3.73 5.11
CA ARG A 71 -7.56 4.75 5.91
C ARG A 71 -6.69 5.64 5.03
N LEU A 72 -5.96 5.07 4.08
CA LEU A 72 -5.15 5.82 3.12
C LEU A 72 -6.02 6.80 2.33
N LYS A 73 -7.15 6.33 1.77
CA LYS A 73 -8.09 7.17 1.03
C LYS A 73 -8.61 8.34 1.89
N LYS A 74 -8.91 8.09 3.16
CA LYS A 74 -9.39 9.12 4.09
C LYS A 74 -8.33 10.20 4.33
N ILE A 75 -7.06 9.80 4.52
CA ILE A 75 -5.95 10.74 4.70
C ILE A 75 -5.78 11.55 3.41
N MET A 76 -5.58 10.87 2.26
CA MET A 76 -5.28 11.53 0.98
C MET A 76 -6.38 12.48 0.49
N ALA A 77 -7.65 12.30 0.91
CA ALA A 77 -8.74 13.20 0.57
C ALA A 77 -8.50 14.66 1.01
N ASN A 78 -7.67 14.88 2.03
CA ASN A 78 -7.33 16.21 2.55
C ASN A 78 -6.03 16.80 1.98
N HIS A 79 -5.33 16.05 1.11
CA HIS A 79 -3.98 16.39 0.63
C HIS A 79 -3.91 16.58 -0.88
N ALA A 80 -5.00 17.03 -1.52
CA ALA A 80 -4.95 17.45 -2.91
C ALA A 80 -3.90 18.59 -3.09
N PRO A 81 -3.09 18.58 -4.15
CA PRO A 81 -3.17 17.73 -5.34
C PRO A 81 -2.30 16.45 -5.29
N LEU A 82 -1.84 16.02 -4.12
CA LEU A 82 -1.02 14.81 -3.99
C LEU A 82 -1.83 13.55 -4.28
N THR A 83 -1.16 12.54 -4.83
CA THR A 83 -1.74 11.21 -5.07
C THR A 83 -0.91 10.13 -4.40
N ALA A 84 -1.54 9.00 -4.08
CA ALA A 84 -0.85 7.83 -3.55
C ALA A 84 -0.73 6.76 -4.64
N TYR A 85 0.46 6.18 -4.78
CA TYR A 85 0.71 5.01 -5.60
C TYR A 85 1.06 3.83 -4.72
N LEU A 86 0.47 2.67 -5.04
CA LEU A 86 0.70 1.42 -4.34
C LEU A 86 1.50 0.48 -5.23
N GLN A 87 2.67 0.10 -4.76
CA GLN A 87 3.47 -0.94 -5.38
C GLN A 87 3.09 -2.28 -4.74
N THR A 88 2.42 -3.14 -5.50
CA THR A 88 2.05 -4.49 -5.06
C THR A 88 3.20 -5.49 -5.16
N ASP A 89 4.33 -5.09 -5.75
CA ASP A 89 5.54 -5.89 -5.75
C ASP A 89 6.22 -5.84 -4.37
N PRO A 90 6.36 -6.98 -3.67
CA PRO A 90 6.85 -7.02 -2.29
C PRO A 90 8.35 -6.73 -2.16
N ARG A 91 9.09 -6.57 -3.26
CA ARG A 91 10.54 -6.30 -3.24
C ARG A 91 10.87 -4.84 -2.91
N GLY A 92 9.86 -3.96 -2.85
CA GLY A 92 10.05 -2.53 -2.66
C GLY A 92 9.03 -1.89 -1.71
N CYS A 93 9.10 -0.58 -1.60
CA CYS A 93 8.20 0.22 -0.79
C CYS A 93 6.76 0.15 -1.31
N ALA A 94 5.82 -0.26 -0.45
CA ALA A 94 4.44 -0.47 -0.84
C ALA A 94 3.66 0.83 -1.10
N LEU A 95 4.04 1.95 -0.47
CA LEU A 95 3.33 3.22 -0.56
C LEU A 95 4.25 4.37 -0.96
N TRP A 96 3.87 5.06 -2.04
CA TRP A 96 4.53 6.26 -2.54
C TRP A 96 3.55 7.43 -2.58
N ILE A 97 4.01 8.61 -2.16
CA ILE A 97 3.28 9.87 -2.33
C ILE A 97 3.85 10.60 -3.55
N LEU A 98 2.98 10.90 -4.51
CA LEU A 98 3.30 11.56 -5.77
C LEU A 98 2.76 12.98 -5.78
N ARG A 99 3.59 13.92 -6.24
CA ARG A 99 3.25 15.32 -6.48
C ARG A 99 2.82 15.52 -7.93
N PRO A 100 2.12 16.62 -8.25
CA PRO A 100 1.96 17.05 -9.64
C PRO A 100 3.31 17.11 -10.35
N GLY A 101 3.40 16.49 -11.52
CA GLY A 101 4.62 16.42 -12.33
C GLY A 101 5.55 15.23 -12.03
N ASP A 102 5.38 14.50 -10.91
CA ASP A 102 6.18 13.28 -10.66
C ASP A 102 5.86 12.18 -11.70
N VAL A 103 4.62 12.16 -12.22
CA VAL A 103 4.20 11.35 -13.37
C VAL A 103 3.94 12.29 -14.55
N PRO A 104 4.69 12.17 -15.66
CA PRO A 104 4.45 13.00 -16.84
C PRO A 104 3.04 12.77 -17.42
N GLU A 105 2.49 13.79 -18.07
CA GLU A 105 1.15 13.71 -18.66
C GLU A 105 1.03 12.52 -19.64
N GLY A 106 -0.07 11.78 -19.54
CA GLY A 106 -0.32 10.57 -20.34
C GLY A 106 0.55 9.36 -19.98
N LYS A 107 1.39 9.43 -18.94
CA LYS A 107 2.17 8.29 -18.43
C LYS A 107 1.48 7.60 -17.26
N ARG A 108 1.87 6.35 -17.03
CA ARG A 108 1.37 5.53 -15.93
C ARG A 108 2.28 5.67 -14.71
N ALA A 109 1.70 5.70 -13.52
CA ALA A 109 2.45 5.87 -12.28
C ALA A 109 3.43 4.70 -11.98
N ASP A 110 3.15 3.49 -12.45
CA ASP A 110 4.00 2.30 -12.25
C ASP A 110 5.40 2.41 -12.88
N ALA A 111 5.59 3.29 -13.86
CA ALA A 111 6.91 3.56 -14.45
C ALA A 111 7.65 4.74 -13.80
N TYR A 112 6.97 5.56 -12.99
CA TYR A 112 7.48 6.85 -12.51
C TYR A 112 7.34 7.07 -10.99
N TYR A 113 6.75 6.12 -10.26
CA TYR A 113 6.48 6.26 -8.83
C TYR A 113 7.74 6.56 -8.00
N THR A 114 8.91 6.12 -8.47
CA THR A 114 10.21 6.38 -7.84
C THR A 114 10.60 7.85 -7.81
N ASN A 115 9.96 8.71 -8.62
CA ASN A 115 10.12 10.17 -8.55
C ASN A 115 9.49 10.78 -7.29
N GLY A 116 8.50 10.09 -6.71
CA GLY A 116 7.81 10.53 -5.52
C GLY A 116 8.56 10.25 -4.21
N VAL A 117 7.82 10.30 -3.11
CA VAL A 117 8.33 10.04 -1.77
C VAL A 117 7.80 8.70 -1.27
N CYS A 118 8.67 7.70 -1.16
CA CYS A 118 8.34 6.44 -0.49
C CYS A 118 8.11 6.65 1.02
N VAL A 119 7.15 5.91 1.56
CA VAL A 119 6.81 5.84 2.98
C VAL A 119 7.22 4.48 3.55
N TYR A 120 8.13 4.43 4.53
CA TYR A 120 8.52 3.22 5.31
C TYR A 120 8.20 3.37 6.80
#